data_AF-A0AAW9D4K2-F1
#
_entry.id   AF-A0AAW9D4K2-F1
#
_cell.length_a   1.000
_cell.length_b   1.000
_cell.length_c   1.000
_cell.angle_alpha   90.00
_cell.angle_beta   90.00
_cell.angle_gamma   90.00
#
_symmetry.space_group_name_H-M   'P 1'
#
loop_
_entity.id
_entity.type
_entity.pdbx_description
1 polymer ?
#
loop_
_entity_poly.entity_id
_entity_poly.type
_entity_poly.pdbx_seq_one_letter_code
_entity_poly.pdbx_strand_id
1 'polypeptide(L)' 'MDKPDVPTALKRLAAAFEQYNERHPHKALKYRSPREFRRAAVSST' A
#
# COMPACT_ATOMS: atom_id res chain seq x y z
N MET A 1 -5.70 -14.60 -22.00
CA MET A 1 -4.96 -13.61 -21.20
C MET A 1 -3.56 -14.14 -21.01
N ASP A 2 -2.55 -13.48 -21.57
CA ASP A 2 -1.16 -13.84 -21.31
C ASP A 2 -0.78 -13.50 -19.88
N LYS A 3 -0.27 -14.50 -19.16
CA LYS A 3 0.21 -14.32 -17.79
C LYS A 3 1.55 -13.59 -17.87
N PRO A 4 1.77 -12.53 -17.07
CA PRO A 4 3.07 -11.86 -17.05
C PRO A 4 4.17 -12.83 -16.60
N ASP A 5 5.37 -12.66 -17.14
CA ASP A 5 6.55 -13.37 -16.64
C ASP A 5 6.83 -13.04 -15.17
N VAL A 6 7.64 -13.87 -14.52
CA VAL A 6 7.95 -13.74 -13.10
C VAL A 6 8.50 -12.34 -12.75
N PRO A 7 9.50 -11.79 -13.48
CA PRO A 7 10.01 -10.45 -13.19
C PRO A 7 8.94 -9.36 -13.27
N THR A 8 8.05 -9.42 -14.27
CA THR A 8 6.97 -8.45 -14.45
C THR A 8 5.92 -8.59 -13.37
N ALA A 9 5.55 -9.81 -12.99
CA ALA A 9 4.61 -10.06 -11.91
C ALA A 9 5.12 -9.49 -10.58
N LEU A 10 6.40 -9.69 -10.26
CA LEU A 10 7.01 -9.16 -9.04
C LEU A 10 7.05 -7.64 -9.02
N LYS A 11 7.40 -7.00 -10.15
CA LYS A 11 7.35 -5.52 -10.26
C LYS A 11 5.95 -4.97 -10.05
N ARG A 12 4.95 -5.61 -10.67
CA ARG A 12 3.54 -5.23 -10.51
C ARG A 12 3.07 -5.40 -9.07
N LEU A 13 3.48 -6.48 -8.41
CA LEU A 13 3.14 -6.74 -7.02
C LEU A 13 3.73 -5.68 -6.08
N ALA A 14 5.01 -5.32 -6.26
CA ALA A 14 5.65 -4.25 -5.50
C ALA A 14 4.91 -2.91 -5.68
N ALA A 15 4.60 -2.54 -6.93
CA ALA A 15 3.86 -1.31 -7.23
C ALA A 15 2.45 -1.31 -6.61
N ALA A 16 1.76 -2.46 -6.63
CA ALA A 16 0.43 -2.59 -6.03
C ALA A 16 0.46 -2.38 -4.51
N PHE A 17 1.47 -2.92 -3.81
CA PHE A 17 1.63 -2.68 -2.37
C PHE A 17 1.92 -1.21 -2.05
N GLU A 18 2.78 -0.56 -2.84
CA GLU A 18 3.08 0.86 -2.69
C GLU A 18 1.82 1.71 -2.85
N GLN A 19 1.05 1.46 -3.91
CA GLN A 19 -0.21 2.15 -4.15
C GLN A 19 -1.21 1.93 -3.01
N TYR A 20 -1.36 0.68 -2.55
CA TYR A 20 -2.27 0.34 -1.47
C TYR A 20 -1.91 1.07 -0.18
N ASN A 21 -0.63 1.03 0.18
CA ASN A 21 -0.12 1.63 1.39
C ASN A 21 -0.24 3.16 1.40
N GLU A 22 -0.14 3.82 0.25
CA GLU A 22 -0.21 5.27 0.17
C GLU A 22 -1.66 5.78 0.04
N ARG A 23 -2.51 5.11 -0.74
CA ARG A 23 -3.77 5.71 -1.23
C ARG A 23 -5.05 5.10 -0.70
N HIS A 24 -5.04 3.87 -0.17
CA HIS A 24 -6.29 3.18 0.13
C HIS A 24 -6.78 3.44 1.57
N PRO A 25 -7.92 4.14 1.74
CA PRO A 25 -8.48 4.41 3.05
C PRO A 25 -9.10 3.13 3.62
N HIS A 26 -8.84 2.85 4.90
CA HIS A 26 -9.35 1.67 5.57
C HIS A 26 -10.16 2.03 6.82
N LYS A 27 -11.34 1.41 6.99
CA LYS A 27 -12.26 1.72 8.11
C LYS A 27 -11.60 1.55 9.48
N ALA A 28 -10.86 0.45 9.68
CA ALA A 28 -10.13 0.21 10.92
C ALA A 28 -9.00 1.23 11.18
N LEU A 29 -8.52 1.92 10.14
CA LEU A 29 -7.48 2.95 10.23
C LEU A 29 -8.08 4.36 10.30
N LYS A 30 -9.32 4.50 10.77
CA LYS A 30 -10.06 5.78 10.79
C LYS A 30 -10.14 6.43 9.41
N TYR A 31 -10.31 5.61 8.37
CA TYR A 31 -10.33 6.03 6.96
C TYR A 31 -9.03 6.68 6.45
N ARG A 32 -7.90 6.46 7.13
CA ARG A 32 -6.57 6.83 6.63
C ARG A 32 -5.96 5.71 5.81
N SER A 33 -4.99 6.05 4.96
CA SER A 33 -4.14 5.03 4.35
C SER A 33 -3.19 4.39 5.37
N PRO A 34 -2.68 3.18 5.09
CA PRO A 34 -1.71 2.53 5.97
C PRO A 34 -0.48 3.39 6.29
N ARG A 35 0.05 4.14 5.33
CA ARG A 35 1.19 5.05 5.57
C ARG A 35 0.82 6.26 6.39
N GLU A 36 -0.30 6.90 6.09
CA GLU A 36 -0.78 8.04 6.88
C GLU A 36 -1.00 7.67 8.34
N PHE A 37 -1.59 6.49 8.58
CA PHE A 37 -1.77 5.98 9.93
C PHE A 37 -0.43 5.79 10.67
N ARG A 38 0.56 5.17 10.02
CA ARG A 38 1.91 5.00 10.61
C ARG A 38 2.62 6.34 10.87
N ARG A 39 2.57 7.28 9.92
CA ARG A 39 3.17 8.61 10.06
C ARG A 39 2.58 9.34 11.28
N ALA A 40 1.26 9.30 11.44
CA ALA A 40 0.59 9.91 12.59
C ALA A 40 0.95 9.25 13.94
N ALA A 41 1.15 7.93 13.97
CA ALA A 41 1.58 7.22 15.17
C ALA A 41 3.01 7.61 15.59
N VAL A 42 3.93 7.73 14.63
CA VAL A 42 5.32 8.16 14.88
C VAL A 42 5.37 9.60 15.39
N SER A 43 4.57 10.53 14.84
CA SER A 43 4.52 11.92 15.31
C SER A 43 3.91 12.11 16.70
N SER A 44 3.30 11.07 17.28
CA SER A 44 2.71 11.11 18.63
C SER A 44 3.66 10.63 19.72
N THR A 45 4.90 10.27 19.35
CA THR A 45 6.00 9.91 20.26
C THR A 45 6.99 11.06 20.31
#